data_AF-X6FP18-F1
#
_entry.id   AF-X6FP18-F1
#
_cell.length_a   1.000
_cell.length_b   1.000
_cell.length_c   1.000
_cell.angle_alpha   90.00
_cell.angle_beta   90.00
_cell.angle_gamma   90.00
#
_symmetry.space_group_name_H-M   'P 1'
#
loop_
_entity.id
_entity.type
_entity.pdbx_description
1 polymer ?
#
loop_
_entity_poly.entity_id
_entity_poly.type
_entity_poly.pdbx_seq_one_letter_code
_entity_poly.pdbx_strand_id
1 'polypeptide(L)'
;MEFVEIWNKNSGARISTYVILGKRGSRCCILNGAAARTCQPDDEIIVCNSVYLDEAHITSLKPRVVTFDLDNHILDRLRLGRS
;
A
#
# COMPACT_ATOMS: atom_id res chain seq x y z
N MET A 1 5.22 -7.19 -13.13
CA MET A 1 4.64 -7.50 -11.81
C MET A 1 5.10 -6.40 -10.88
N GLU A 2 4.20 -5.73 -10.16
CA GLU A 2 4.58 -4.68 -9.21
C GLU A 2 4.75 -5.33 -7.84
N PHE A 3 5.97 -5.27 -7.30
CA PHE A 3 6.27 -5.71 -5.94
C PHE A 3 5.89 -4.61 -4.95
N VAL A 4 5.33 -5.00 -3.82
CA VAL A 4 4.90 -4.11 -2.76
C VAL A 4 5.29 -4.67 -1.40
N GLU A 5 5.59 -3.76 -0.49
CA GLU A 5 5.69 -4.03 0.93
C GLU A 5 4.30 -3.87 1.57
N ILE A 6 3.95 -4.81 2.44
CA ILE A 6 2.74 -4.77 3.27
C ILE A 6 3.17 -4.67 4.72
N TRP A 7 2.71 -3.62 5.41
CA TRP A 7 2.95 -3.42 6.84
C TRP A 7 1.62 -3.45 7.57
N ASN A 8 1.44 -4.46 8.42
CA ASN A 8 0.23 -4.61 9.21
C ASN A 8 0.34 -3.77 10.49
N LYS A 9 -0.58 -2.82 10.67
CA LYS A 9 -0.60 -1.89 11.81
C LYS A 9 -0.99 -2.59 13.12
N ASN A 10 -1.83 -3.63 13.02
CA ASN A 10 -2.36 -4.37 14.16
C ASN A 10 -1.35 -5.38 14.71
N SER A 11 -0.74 -6.18 13.84
CA SER A 11 0.17 -7.26 14.24
C SER A 11 1.66 -6.89 14.18
N GLY A 12 2.01 -5.79 13.50
CA GLY A 12 3.39 -5.42 13.21
C GLY A 12 4.07 -6.28 12.14
N ALA A 13 3.36 -7.23 11.52
CA ALA A 13 3.90 -8.06 10.44
C ALA A 13 4.35 -7.21 9.24
N ARG A 14 5.48 -7.58 8.64
CA ARG A 14 6.07 -6.90 7.47
C ARG A 14 6.45 -7.94 6.43
N ILE A 15 5.88 -7.84 5.24
CA ILE A 15 6.14 -8.78 4.16
C ILE A 15 6.30 -8.05 2.82
N SER A 16 7.04 -8.68 1.90
CA SER A 16 7.11 -8.29 0.49
C SER A 16 6.27 -9.25 -0.34
N THR A 17 5.43 -8.74 -1.22
CA THR A 17 4.62 -9.55 -2.15
C THR A 17 4.36 -8.79 -3.44
N TYR A 18 3.41 -9.24 -4.25
CA TYR A 18 3.03 -8.61 -5.51
C TYR A 18 1.53 -8.35 -5.58
N VAL A 19 1.13 -7.41 -6.43
CA VAL A 19 -0.28 -7.03 -6.61
C VAL A 19 -0.99 -7.94 -7.61
N ILE A 20 -2.19 -8.38 -7.24
CA ILE A 20 -3.19 -8.97 -8.15
C ILE A 20 -4.37 -8.00 -8.22
N LEU A 21 -4.79 -7.63 -9.44
CA LEU A 21 -5.87 -6.66 -9.62
C LEU A 21 -7.22 -7.26 -9.22
N GLY A 22 -7.92 -6.59 -8.30
CA GLY A 22 -9.30 -6.88 -7.95
C GLY A 22 -10.30 -6.28 -8.95
N LYS A 23 -11.58 -6.67 -8.82
CA LYS A 23 -12.67 -6.10 -9.60
C LYS A 23 -12.81 -4.60 -9.31
N ARG A 24 -12.90 -3.77 -10.35
CA ARG A 24 -13.09 -2.31 -10.20
C ARG A 24 -14.31 -2.01 -9.32
N GLY A 25 -14.13 -1.13 -8.34
CA GLY A 25 -15.19 -0.71 -7.41
C GLY A 25 -15.53 -1.71 -6.29
N SER A 26 -14.90 -2.88 -6.24
CA SER A 26 -15.15 -3.85 -5.15
C SER A 26 -14.65 -3.35 -3.79
N ARG A 27 -13.62 -2.50 -3.79
CA ARG A 27 -12.90 -2.04 -2.59
C ARG A 27 -12.29 -3.20 -1.78
N CYS A 28 -12.11 -4.36 -2.40
CA CYS A 28 -11.52 -5.51 -1.72
C CYS A 28 -10.02 -5.32 -1.53
N CYS A 29 -9.54 -5.58 -0.32
CA CYS A 29 -8.13 -5.79 -0.02
C CYS A 29 -8.00 -7.22 0.51
N ILE A 30 -7.27 -8.07 -0.22
CA ILE A 30 -7.21 -9.50 0.08
C ILE A 30 -5.75 -9.95 0.06
N LEU A 31 -5.23 -10.34 1.22
CA LEU A 31 -3.97 -11.07 1.31
C LEU A 31 -4.28 -12.56 1.14
N ASN A 32 -3.73 -13.17 0.09
CA ASN A 32 -3.98 -14.56 -0.27
C ASN A 32 -2.78 -15.47 0.08
N GLY A 33 -3.03 -16.77 0.19
CA GLY A 33 -1.99 -17.78 0.36
C GLY A 33 -1.15 -17.56 1.61
N ALA A 34 0.18 -17.60 1.48
CA ALA A 34 1.09 -17.40 2.62
C ALA A 34 0.90 -16.02 3.29
N ALA A 35 0.55 -14.98 2.52
CA ALA A 35 0.33 -13.65 3.05
C ALA A 35 -0.90 -13.59 3.99
N ALA A 36 -1.91 -14.44 3.76
CA ALA A 36 -3.09 -14.54 4.64
C ALA A 36 -2.73 -14.97 6.07
N ARG A 37 -1.56 -15.60 6.28
CA ARG A 37 -1.08 -15.98 7.62
C ARG A 37 -0.53 -14.80 8.42
N THR A 38 -0.43 -13.61 7.81
CA THR A 38 0.20 -12.41 8.40
C THR A 38 -0.81 -11.29 8.70
N CYS A 39 -2.10 -11.54 8.46
CA CYS A 39 -3.19 -10.62 8.74
C CYS A 39 -4.43 -11.38 9.20
N GLN A 40 -5.38 -10.66 9.78
CA GLN A 40 -6.75 -11.10 9.99
C GLN A 40 -7.71 -10.19 9.19
N PRO A 41 -8.96 -10.61 8.95
CA PRO A 41 -10.00 -9.69 8.53
C PRO A 41 -10.03 -8.46 9.46
N ASP A 42 -10.28 -7.29 8.86
CA ASP A 42 -10.35 -5.98 9.53
C ASP A 42 -9.02 -5.40 10.07
N ASP A 43 -7.88 -6.07 9.85
CA ASP A 43 -6.57 -5.45 10.11
C ASP A 43 -6.33 -4.25 9.18
N GLU A 44 -5.83 -3.15 9.75
CA GLU A 44 -5.35 -2.01 8.98
C GLU A 44 -3.94 -2.28 8.46
N ILE A 45 -3.72 -2.06 7.17
CA ILE A 45 -2.41 -2.24 6.54
C ILE A 45 -1.95 -1.00 5.79
N ILE A 46 -0.64 -0.88 5.61
CA ILE A 46 -0.01 0.07 4.71
C ILE A 46 0.56 -0.74 3.54
N VAL A 47 0.23 -0.34 2.31
CA VAL A 47 0.78 -0.90 1.07
C VAL A 47 1.74 0.12 0.48
N CYS A 48 3.01 -0.25 0.32
CA CYS A 48 4.05 0.64 -0.15
C CYS A 48 4.80 0.03 -1.35
N ASN A 49 5.01 0.83 -2.38
CA ASN A 49 5.97 0.51 -3.44
C ASN A 49 7.21 1.39 -3.25
N SER A 50 8.39 0.80 -3.43
CA SER A 50 9.68 1.46 -3.30
C SER A 50 10.36 1.52 -4.67
N VAL A 51 10.99 2.66 -4.96
CA VAL A 51 11.80 2.85 -6.17
C VAL A 51 13.23 3.15 -5.77
N TYR A 52 14.18 2.54 -6.47
CA TYR A 52 15.58 2.92 -6.37
C TYR A 52 15.83 4.08 -7.33
N LEU A 53 16.44 5.13 -6.81
CA LEU A 53 16.74 6.35 -7.54
C LEU A 53 18.18 6.74 -7.27
N ASP A 54 18.81 7.34 -8.27
CA ASP A 54 20.09 8.04 -8.05
C ASP A 54 19.87 9.23 -7.13
N GLU A 55 20.90 9.58 -6.35
CA GLU A 55 20.86 10.65 -5.37
C GLU A 55 20.35 11.98 -5.96
N ALA A 56 20.77 12.29 -7.19
CA ALA A 56 20.36 13.48 -7.93
C ALA A 56 18.84 13.59 -8.17
N HIS A 57 18.12 12.47 -8.12
CA HIS A 57 16.69 12.40 -8.40
C HIS A 57 15.81 12.26 -7.14
N ILE A 58 16.40 12.05 -5.95
CA ILE A 58 15.65 11.85 -4.70
C ILE A 58 14.73 13.04 -4.39
N THR A 59 15.23 14.27 -4.54
CA THR A 59 14.47 15.50 -4.26
C THR A 59 13.35 15.77 -5.26
N SER A 60 13.41 15.13 -6.43
CA SER A 60 12.41 15.26 -7.50
C SER A 60 11.29 14.22 -7.39
N LEU A 61 11.44 13.20 -6.53
CA LEU A 61 10.42 12.19 -6.32
C LEU A 61 9.17 12.83 -5.69
N LYS A 62 8.04 12.69 -6.40
CA LYS A 62 6.72 13.09 -5.89
C LYS A 62 5.90 11.83 -5.58
N PRO A 63 5.98 11.30 -4.36
CA PRO A 63 5.24 10.10 -4.00
C PRO A 63 3.74 10.38 -4.04
N ARG A 64 2.99 9.37 -4.48
CA ARG A 64 1.53 9.38 -4.43
C ARG A 64 1.11 8.69 -3.15
N VAL A 65 0.43 9.41 -2.27
CA VAL A 65 -0.08 8.86 -1.02
C VAL A 65 -1.60 8.95 -1.05
N VAL A 66 -2.26 7.84 -0.71
CA VAL A 66 -3.72 7.76 -0.66
C VAL A 66 -4.11 7.19 0.69
N THR A 67 -5.04 7.84 1.38
CA THR A 67 -5.58 7.39 2.66
C THR A 67 -7.00 6.88 2.48
N PHE A 68 -7.42 6.00 3.39
CA PHE A 68 -8.69 5.30 3.30
C PHE A 68 -9.45 5.38 4.63
N ASP A 69 -10.77 5.29 4.55
CA ASP A 69 -11.62 5.03 5.72
C ASP A 69 -11.71 3.51 6.02
N LEU A 70 -12.50 3.15 7.04
CA LEU A 70 -12.71 1.75 7.44
C LEU A 70 -13.41 0.91 6.36
N ASP A 71 -14.15 1.54 5.46
CA ASP A 71 -14.87 0.89 4.35
C ASP A 71 -14.06 0.92 3.03
N ASN A 72 -12.76 1.22 3.12
CA ASN A 72 -11.82 1.37 2.01
C ASN A 72 -12.25 2.41 0.96
N HIS A 73 -13.02 3.44 1.34
CA HIS A 73 -13.19 4.64 0.53
C HIS A 73 -11.96 5.51 0.64
N ILE A 74 -11.60 6.15 -0.47
CA ILE A 74 -10.49 7.10 -0.50
C ILE A 74 -10.92 8.37 0.21
N LEU A 75 -10.21 8.71 1.29
CA LEU A 75 -10.41 9.96 2.03
C LEU A 75 -9.62 11.10 1.42
N ASP A 76 -8.32 10.90 1.20
CA ASP A 76 -7.44 11.93 0.66
C ASP A 76 -6.41 11.35 -0.33
N ARG A 77 -5.94 12.21 -1.24
CA ARG A 77 -4.87 11.94 -2.20
C ARG A 77 -3.81 13.00 -2.04
N LEU A 78 -2.87 12.73 -1.15
CA LEU A 78 -1.75 13.61 -0.86
C LEU A 78 -0.73 13.54 -2.00
N ARG A 79 -0.38 14.71 -2.53
CA ARG A 79 0.78 14.89 -3.42
C ARG A 79 1.85 15.62 -2.65
N LEU A 80 2.86 14.87 -2.18
CA LEU A 80 4.01 15.49 -1.52
C LEU A 80 4.91 16.07 -2.63
N GLY A 81 4.82 17.39 -2.84
CA GLY A 81 5.54 18.08 -3.91
C GLY A 81 4.92 19.41 -4.35
N ARG A 82 4.87 20.36 -3.41
CA ARG A 82 4.49 21.79 -3.46
C ARG A 82 3.03 22.18 -3.77
N SER A 83 2.50 23.06 -2.90
CA SER A 83 1.57 24.17 -3.18
C SER A 83 1.96 24.98 -4.41
#